data_AF-A0A8J3EMM4-F1
#
_entry.id   AF-A0A8J3EMM4-F1
#
_cell.length_a   1.000
_cell.length_b   1.000
_cell.length_c   1.000
_cell.angle_alpha   90.00
_cell.angle_beta   90.00
_cell.angle_gamma   90.00
#
_symmetry.space_group_name_H-M   'P 1'
#
loop_
_entity.id
_entity.type
_entity.pdbx_description
1 polymer ?
#
loop_
_entity_poly.entity_id
_entity_poly.type
_entity_poly.pdbx_seq_one_letter_code
_entity_poly.pdbx_strand_id
1 'polypeptide(L)'
;MSGFEQLQAINAKYFDGVGREFDATVNETNMREKCEWAKAQLEEGIEKMKALELTEIERADLPHLLRAFRAARDAFQAHIKGRHIKAVRKMEQAKKHALAYQENLTARIKSDL
;
A
#
# COMPACT_ATOMS: atom_id res chain seq x y z
N MET A 1 -1.81 -2.81 21.54
CA MET A 1 -1.53 -2.85 20.10
C MET A 1 -1.03 -1.47 19.72
N SER A 2 0.23 -1.32 19.32
CA SER A 2 0.82 0.00 19.02
C SER A 2 0.35 0.53 17.66
N GLY A 3 0.48 1.84 17.43
CA GLY A 3 0.22 2.46 16.13
C GLY A 3 1.05 1.81 15.02
N PHE A 4 2.30 1.45 15.33
CA PHE A 4 3.18 0.69 14.46
C PHE A 4 2.64 -0.70 14.08
N GLU A 5 2.17 -1.50 15.03
CA GLU A 5 1.57 -2.82 14.72
C GLU A 5 0.33 -2.68 13.83
N GLN A 6 -0.47 -1.63 14.06
CA GLN A 6 -1.63 -1.32 13.23
C GLN A 6 -1.22 -0.89 11.82
N LEU A 7 -0.17 -0.09 11.66
CA LEU A 7 0.41 0.27 10.35
C LEU A 7 0.90 -0.96 9.61
N GLN A 8 1.61 -1.88 10.28
CA GLN A 8 2.07 -3.13 9.70
C GLN A 8 0.89 -4.02 9.26
N ALA A 9 -0.14 -4.12 10.08
CA ALA A 9 -1.35 -4.88 9.75
C ALA A 9 -2.08 -4.29 8.53
N ILE A 10 -2.17 -2.96 8.44
CA ILE A 10 -2.76 -2.29 7.27
C ILE A 10 -1.92 -2.53 6.01
N ASN A 11 -0.60 -2.44 6.11
CA ASN A 11 0.30 -2.71 4.99
C ASN A 11 0.16 -4.16 4.48
N ALA A 12 0.20 -5.12 5.40
CA ALA A 12 0.07 -6.54 5.09
C ALA A 12 -1.28 -6.89 4.43
N LYS A 13 -2.37 -6.26 4.89
CA LYS A 13 -3.71 -6.50 4.34
C LYS A 13 -3.94 -5.81 3.01
N TYR A 14 -3.72 -4.50 2.95
CA TYR A 14 -4.19 -3.66 1.84
C TYR A 14 -3.14 -3.42 0.77
N PHE A 15 -1.87 -3.63 1.07
CA PHE A 15 -0.82 -3.52 0.06
C PHE A 15 -0.42 -4.92 -0.44
N ASP A 16 0.03 -5.78 0.49
CA ASP A 16 0.51 -7.12 0.15
C ASP A 16 -0.61 -8.11 -0.16
N GLY A 17 -1.72 -8.04 0.58
CA GLY A 17 -2.91 -8.85 0.31
C GLY A 17 -3.50 -8.53 -1.05
N VAL A 18 -3.69 -7.23 -1.34
CA VAL A 18 -4.23 -6.76 -2.62
C VAL A 18 -3.36 -7.18 -3.79
N GLY A 19 -2.04 -7.05 -3.69
CA GLY A 19 -1.13 -7.43 -4.78
C GLY A 19 -1.21 -8.91 -5.10
N ARG A 20 -1.17 -9.77 -4.07
CA ARG A 20 -1.24 -11.22 -4.24
C ARG A 20 -2.57 -11.67 -4.83
N GLU A 21 -3.69 -11.15 -4.31
CA GLU A 21 -5.01 -11.52 -4.82
C GLU A 21 -5.25 -10.97 -6.23
N PHE A 22 -4.76 -9.76 -6.53
CA PHE A 22 -4.80 -9.21 -7.89
C PHE A 22 -4.06 -10.14 -8.85
N ASP A 23 -2.79 -10.46 -8.59
CA ASP A 23 -1.98 -11.32 -9.46
C ASP A 23 -2.57 -12.73 -9.61
N ALA A 24 -3.16 -13.28 -8.55
CA ALA A 24 -3.76 -14.62 -8.57
C ALA A 24 -5.08 -14.69 -9.34
N THR A 25 -5.82 -13.59 -9.45
CA THR A 25 -7.21 -13.59 -9.95
C THR A 25 -7.43 -12.79 -11.22
N VAL A 26 -6.47 -11.97 -11.62
CA VAL A 26 -6.58 -11.13 -12.81
C VAL A 26 -6.35 -11.92 -14.10
N ASN A 27 -7.16 -11.64 -15.11
CA ASN A 27 -7.01 -12.14 -16.46
C ASN A 27 -7.56 -11.09 -17.46
N GLU A 28 -7.51 -11.40 -18.75
CA GLU A 28 -7.93 -10.48 -19.81
C GLU A 28 -9.41 -10.09 -19.75
N THR A 29 -10.27 -10.95 -19.18
CA THR A 29 -11.72 -10.73 -19.15
C THR A 29 -12.18 -9.95 -17.91
N ASN A 30 -11.40 -9.94 -16.82
CA ASN A 30 -11.73 -9.26 -15.57
C ASN A 30 -10.74 -8.16 -15.15
N MET A 31 -9.75 -7.83 -15.99
CA MET A 31 -8.70 -6.85 -15.69
C MET A 31 -9.22 -5.54 -15.12
N ARG A 32 -10.25 -4.96 -15.74
CA ARG A 32 -10.85 -3.70 -15.31
C ARG A 32 -11.49 -3.81 -13.93
N GLU A 33 -12.32 -4.83 -13.74
CA GLU A 33 -12.98 -5.11 -12.46
C GLU A 33 -11.96 -5.29 -11.34
N LYS A 34 -10.91 -6.08 -11.59
CA LYS A 34 -9.85 -6.31 -10.60
C LYS A 34 -9.06 -5.05 -10.30
N CYS A 35 -8.86 -4.17 -11.28
CA CYS A 35 -8.23 -2.87 -11.06
C CYS A 35 -9.10 -1.94 -10.21
N GLU A 36 -10.42 -1.94 -10.44
CA GLU A 36 -11.39 -1.16 -9.64
C GLU A 36 -11.46 -1.67 -8.20
N TRP A 37 -11.47 -2.99 -8.01
CA TRP A 37 -11.36 -3.63 -6.70
C TRP A 37 -10.05 -3.27 -5.98
N ALA A 38 -8.90 -3.41 -6.64
CA ALA A 38 -7.59 -3.13 -6.05
C ALA A 38 -7.45 -1.65 -5.65
N LYS A 39 -7.97 -0.74 -6.49
CA LYS A 39 -8.06 0.70 -6.18
C LYS A 39 -8.87 0.93 -4.91
N ALA A 40 -10.06 0.34 -4.79
CA ALA A 40 -10.93 0.52 -3.64
C ALA A 40 -10.28 0.01 -2.34
N GLN A 41 -9.62 -1.15 -2.39
CA GLN A 41 -8.88 -1.70 -1.25
C GLN A 41 -7.73 -0.77 -0.81
N LEU A 42 -6.96 -0.22 -1.75
CA LEU A 42 -5.88 0.71 -1.44
C LEU A 42 -6.41 2.04 -0.86
N GLU A 43 -7.55 2.53 -1.34
CA GLU A 43 -8.23 3.71 -0.77
C GLU A 43 -8.70 3.45 0.67
N GLU A 44 -9.28 2.28 0.94
CA GLU A 44 -9.63 1.88 2.31
C GLU A 44 -8.40 1.82 3.23
N GLY A 45 -7.30 1.24 2.75
CA GLY A 45 -6.03 1.21 3.49
C GLY A 45 -5.49 2.61 3.82
N ILE A 46 -5.59 3.55 2.87
CA ILE A 46 -5.21 4.96 3.08
C ILE A 46 -6.03 5.60 4.20
N GLU A 47 -7.36 5.44 4.16
CA GLU A 47 -8.23 6.04 5.18
C GLU A 47 -7.99 5.41 6.56
N LYS A 48 -7.76 4.09 6.61
CA LYS A 48 -7.38 3.42 7.86
C LYS A 48 -6.07 3.93 8.44
N MET A 49 -5.05 4.16 7.62
CA MET A 49 -3.77 4.71 8.10
C MET A 49 -3.91 6.15 8.61
N LYS A 50 -4.75 6.96 7.99
CA LYS A 50 -5.01 8.35 8.45
C LYS A 50 -5.77 8.39 9.77
N ALA A 51 -6.61 7.39 10.03
CA ALA A 51 -7.39 7.29 11.26
C ALA A 51 -6.58 6.73 12.45
N LEU A 52 -5.33 6.31 12.25
CA LEU A 52 -4.50 5.80 13.34
C LEU A 52 -3.99 6.92 14.23
N GLU A 53 -4.06 6.68 15.53
CA GLU A 53 -3.33 7.47 16.52
C GLU A 53 -1.87 6.98 16.55
N LEU A 54 -1.00 7.81 15.97
CA LEU A 54 0.43 7.54 15.86
C LEU A 54 1.23 8.46 16.79
N THR A 55 2.31 7.91 17.34
CA THR A 55 3.37 8.65 18.02
C THR A 55 4.08 9.61 17.05
N GLU A 56 4.87 10.54 17.59
CA GLU A 56 5.59 11.53 16.78
C GLU A 56 6.55 10.90 15.77
N ILE A 57 7.25 9.84 16.19
CA ILE A 57 8.16 9.05 15.32
C ILE A 57 7.37 8.37 14.20
N GLU A 58 6.29 7.67 14.53
CA GLU A 58 5.45 6.99 13.53
C GLU A 58 4.78 7.98 12.56
N ARG A 59 4.42 9.18 13.03
CA ARG A 59 3.77 10.24 12.24
C ARG A 59 4.74 10.91 11.26
N ALA A 60 6.02 11.06 11.61
CA ALA A 60 7.04 11.55 10.69
C ALA A 60 7.20 10.65 9.46
N ASP A 61 6.94 9.36 9.66
CA ASP A 61 7.22 8.29 8.74
C ASP A 61 5.97 7.87 7.91
N LEU A 62 4.76 8.08 8.44
CA LEU A 62 3.47 7.88 7.78
C LEU A 62 3.36 8.44 6.34
N PRO A 63 3.87 9.65 6.01
CA PRO A 63 3.78 10.20 4.65
C PRO A 63 4.45 9.33 3.58
N HIS A 64 5.49 8.56 3.93
CA HIS A 64 6.18 7.68 2.99
C HIS A 64 5.31 6.47 2.62
N LEU A 65 4.68 5.86 3.62
CA LEU A 65 3.76 4.73 3.41
C LEU A 65 2.52 5.18 2.63
N LEU A 66 1.93 6.32 3.00
CA LEU A 66 0.82 6.91 2.26
C LEU A 66 1.16 7.21 0.80
N ARG A 67 2.40 7.63 0.52
CA ARG A 67 2.87 7.87 -0.85
C ARG A 67 2.91 6.58 -1.67
N ALA A 68 3.38 5.47 -1.09
CA ALA A 68 3.40 4.17 -1.75
C ALA A 68 1.98 3.68 -2.10
N PHE A 69 1.05 3.76 -1.14
CA PHE A 69 -0.35 3.42 -1.36
C PHE A 69 -1.00 4.26 -2.46
N ARG A 70 -0.80 5.58 -2.42
CA ARG A 70 -1.33 6.50 -3.45
C ARG A 70 -0.74 6.19 -4.84
N ALA A 71 0.56 5.91 -4.93
CA ALA A 71 1.20 5.56 -6.19
C ALA A 71 0.63 4.26 -6.78
N ALA A 72 0.38 3.24 -5.96
CA ALA A 72 -0.26 2.00 -6.39
C ALA A 72 -1.71 2.25 -6.86
N ARG A 73 -2.50 3.00 -6.08
CA ARG A 73 -3.86 3.41 -6.45
C ARG A 73 -3.87 4.15 -7.79
N ASP A 74 -2.95 5.10 -7.98
CA ASP A 74 -2.87 5.91 -9.20
C ASP A 74 -2.47 5.08 -10.42
N ALA A 75 -1.65 4.04 -10.22
CA ALA A 75 -1.31 3.09 -11.28
C ALA A 75 -2.55 2.30 -11.75
N PHE A 76 -3.38 1.81 -10.82
CA PHE A 76 -4.65 1.16 -11.16
C PHE A 76 -5.64 2.14 -11.80
N GLN A 77 -5.78 3.35 -11.27
CA GLN A 77 -6.64 4.39 -11.83
C GLN A 77 -6.23 4.77 -13.26
N ALA A 78 -4.93 4.85 -13.54
CA ALA A 78 -4.44 5.13 -14.88
C ALA A 78 -4.75 3.98 -15.84
N HIS A 79 -4.63 2.73 -15.38
CA HIS A 79 -5.00 1.55 -16.17
C HIS A 79 -6.50 1.52 -16.50
N ILE A 80 -7.37 1.77 -15.52
CA ILE A 80 -8.83 1.89 -15.72
C ILE A 80 -9.18 2.96 -16.77
N LYS A 81 -8.42 4.06 -16.79
CA LYS A 81 -8.58 5.15 -17.77
C LYS A 81 -8.00 4.83 -19.17
N GLY A 82 -7.59 3.58 -19.42
CA GLY A 82 -7.06 3.15 -20.72
C GLY A 82 -5.63 3.61 -21.00
N ARG A 83 -4.91 4.14 -20.00
CA ARG A 83 -3.46 4.35 -20.15
C ARG A 83 -2.80 2.99 -19.96
N HIS A 84 -2.16 2.46 -21.00
CA HIS A 84 -1.37 1.21 -20.94
C HIS A 84 -0.15 1.38 -20.01
N ILE A 85 -0.41 1.42 -18.71
CA ILE A 85 0.59 1.35 -17.66
C ILE A 85 0.61 -0.10 -17.19
N LYS A 86 1.82 -0.67 -17.06
CA LYS A 86 2.05 -1.93 -16.35
C LYS A 86 1.74 -1.69 -14.86
N ALA A 87 0.45 -1.67 -14.50
CA ALA A 87 -0.04 -1.37 -13.15
C ALA A 87 0.63 -2.26 -12.10
N VAL A 88 0.80 -3.55 -12.42
CA VAL A 88 1.54 -4.54 -11.64
C VAL A 88 2.98 -4.09 -11.37
N ARG A 89 3.76 -3.71 -12.40
CA ARG A 89 5.16 -3.29 -12.24
C ARG A 89 5.30 -2.01 -11.39
N LYS A 90 4.33 -1.09 -11.49
CA LYS A 90 4.28 0.12 -10.67
C LYS A 90 3.91 -0.20 -9.22
N MET A 91 3.02 -1.17 -9.01
CA MET A 91 2.66 -1.67 -7.70
C MET A 91 3.85 -2.37 -7.02
N GLU A 92 4.57 -3.24 -7.74
CA GLU A 92 5.81 -3.86 -7.22
C GLU A 92 6.87 -2.83 -6.84
N GLN A 93 7.02 -1.76 -7.63
CA GLN A 93 7.95 -0.69 -7.30
C GLN A 93 7.50 0.04 -6.02
N ALA A 94 6.22 0.37 -5.90
CA ALA A 94 5.68 0.97 -4.69
C ALA A 94 5.80 0.03 -3.46
N LYS A 95 5.70 -1.29 -3.67
CA LYS A 95 5.93 -2.32 -2.64
C LYS A 95 7.34 -2.27 -2.09
N LYS A 96 8.35 -2.21 -2.96
CA LYS A 96 9.76 -2.12 -2.54
C LYS A 96 9.99 -0.91 -1.65
N HIS A 97 9.37 0.23 -1.98
CA HIS A 97 9.45 1.43 -1.15
C HIS A 97 8.73 1.27 0.20
N ALA A 98 7.56 0.62 0.23
CA ALA A 98 6.82 0.35 1.47
C ALA A 98 7.57 -0.65 2.40
N LEU A 99 8.22 -1.66 1.82
CA LEU A 99 9.01 -2.64 2.57
C LEU A 99 10.29 -2.03 3.14
N ALA A 100 11.06 -1.31 2.32
CA ALA A 100 12.26 -0.61 2.79
C ALA A 100 11.93 0.39 3.92
N TYR A 101 10.75 1.01 3.85
CA TYR A 101 10.22 1.84 4.92
C TYR A 101 9.95 1.06 6.20
N GLN A 102 9.26 -0.08 6.11
CA GLN A 102 8.94 -0.91 7.27
C GLN A 102 10.21 -1.42 7.96
N GLU A 103 11.22 -1.79 7.19
CA GLU A 103 12.54 -2.19 7.71
C GLU A 103 13.23 -1.05 8.48
N ASN A 104 13.23 0.16 7.92
CA ASN A 104 13.85 1.33 8.55
C ASN A 104 13.14 1.75 9.84
N LEU A 105 11.79 1.80 9.84
CA LEU A 105 11.02 2.13 11.04
C LEU A 105 11.20 1.07 12.14
N THR A 106 11.25 -0.22 11.76
CA THR A 106 11.54 -1.31 12.70
C THR A 106 12.93 -1.14 13.33
N ALA A 107 13.93 -0.77 12.54
CA ALA A 107 15.29 -0.55 13.03
C ALA A 107 15.34 0.61 14.02
N ARG A 108 14.69 1.74 13.72
CA ARG A 108 14.65 2.92 14.61
C ARG A 108 13.94 2.64 15.93
N ILE A 109 12.78 1.98 15.90
CA ILE A 109 12.05 1.59 17.12
C ILE A 109 12.90 0.66 18.01
N LYS A 110 13.68 -0.25 17.40
CA LYS A 110 14.57 -1.16 18.15
C LYS A 110 15.83 -0.50 18.69
N SER A 111 16.26 0.64 18.13
CA SER A 111 17.44 1.39 18.60
C SER A 111 17.11 2.42 19.68
N ASP A 112 15.84 2.81 19.83
CA ASP A 112 15.35 3.71 20.89
C ASP A 112 14.87 2.98 22.17
N LEU A 113 14.93 1.64 22.18
CA LEU A 113 14.63 0.75 23.32
C LEU A 113 15.93 0.25 23.97
#